data_AF-A0A2T7LZB6-F1
#
_entry.id   AF-A0A2T7LZB6-F1
#
_cell.length_a   1.000
_cell.length_b   1.000
_cell.length_c   1.000
_cell.angle_alpha   90.00
_cell.angle_beta   90.00
_cell.angle_gamma   90.00
#
_symmetry.space_group_name_H-M   'P 1'
#
loop_
_entity.id
_entity.type
_entity.pdbx_description
1 polymer ?
#
loop_
_entity_poly.entity_id
_entity_poly.type
_entity_poly.pdbx_seq_one_letter_code
_entity_poly.pdbx_strand_id
1 'polypeptide(L)'
;MQRGEVWWVEFEERRPVVLLSGDDGSGIRVMQVVAPAGVDLTGLGVEVAVGAMEGLPCEGVLRVALPRPGLTPCTWLTTVSRDDLIERAGTLSSAKLSEIEDALRLGGLAQAET
;
A
#
# COMPACT_ATOMS: atom_id res chain seq x y z
N MET A 1 -7.51 9.94 -10.23
CA MET A 1 -6.83 9.00 -9.32
C MET A 1 -7.74 8.74 -8.16
N GLN A 2 -8.01 7.46 -7.90
CA GLN A 2 -8.97 7.01 -6.90
C GLN A 2 -8.34 6.03 -5.94
N ARG A 3 -8.81 6.04 -4.69
CA ARG A 3 -8.43 5.07 -3.67
C ARG A 3 -8.70 3.64 -4.18
N GLY A 4 -7.74 2.74 -3.97
CA GLY A 4 -7.80 1.35 -4.42
C GLY A 4 -7.35 1.13 -5.87
N GLU A 5 -6.98 2.16 -6.62
CA GLU A 5 -6.27 1.96 -7.89
C GLU A 5 -4.83 1.48 -7.64
N VAL A 6 -4.34 0.65 -8.56
CA VAL A 6 -2.96 0.15 -8.57
C VAL A 6 -2.21 0.86 -9.69
N TRP A 7 -1.07 1.45 -9.36
CA TRP A 7 -0.30 2.30 -10.27
C TRP A 7 1.18 1.95 -10.24
N TRP A 8 1.85 2.22 -11.35
CA TRP A 8 3.30 2.29 -11.39
C TRP A 8 3.77 3.69 -11.07
N VAL A 9 4.80 3.78 -10.24
CA VAL A 9 5.41 5.03 -9.80
C VAL A 9 6.88 5.00 -10.14
N GLU A 10 7.39 6.14 -10.61
CA GLU A 10 8.83 6.34 -10.77
C GLU A 10 9.41 6.78 -9.42
N PHE A 11 10.17 5.89 -8.78
CA PHE A 11 11.06 6.26 -7.68
C PHE A 11 12.49 6.29 -8.22
N GLU A 12 13.48 5.81 -7.46
CA GLU A 12 14.81 5.47 -8.03
C GLU A 12 14.71 4.27 -8.99
N GLU A 13 13.77 3.37 -8.71
CA GLU A 13 13.36 2.29 -9.59
C GLU A 13 11.84 2.31 -9.70
N ARG A 14 11.32 1.93 -10.86
CA ARG A 14 9.88 1.84 -11.08
C ARG A 14 9.24 0.75 -10.21
N ARG A 15 8.24 1.12 -9.41
CA ARG A 15 7.57 0.17 -8.49
C ARG A 15 6.05 0.27 -8.54
N PRO A 16 5.33 -0.85 -8.31
CA PRO A 16 3.90 -0.81 -8.17
C PRO A 16 3.50 -0.29 -6.79
N VAL A 17 2.43 0.49 -6.74
CA VAL A 17 1.83 1.01 -5.51
C VAL A 17 0.32 0.89 -5.56
N VAL A 18 -0.30 0.88 -4.38
CA VAL A 18 -1.74 1.03 -4.20
C VAL A 18 -2.03 2.45 -3.72
N LEU A 19 -2.98 3.13 -4.35
CA LEU A 19 -3.44 4.45 -3.89
C LEU A 19 -4.34 4.29 -2.66
N LEU A 20 -3.95 4.93 -1.56
CA LEU A 20 -4.68 4.96 -0.30
C LEU A 20 -5.41 6.30 -0.06
N SER A 21 -5.31 7.25 -0.99
CA SER A 21 -6.15 8.44 -1.01
C SER A 21 -6.49 8.81 -2.45
N GLY A 22 -7.48 9.67 -2.61
CA GLY A 22 -7.64 10.41 -3.86
C GLY A 22 -6.55 11.46 -4.00
N ASP A 23 -6.51 12.11 -5.16
CA ASP A 23 -5.75 13.33 -5.37
C ASP A 23 -6.59 14.53 -4.92
N ASP A 24 -6.25 15.09 -3.77
CA ASP A 24 -6.89 16.27 -3.19
C ASP A 24 -6.00 17.53 -3.26
N GLY A 25 -4.89 17.47 -4.01
CA GLY A 25 -3.90 18.54 -4.11
C GLY A 25 -2.88 18.59 -2.98
N SER A 26 -3.03 17.79 -1.91
CA SER A 26 -2.01 17.66 -0.84
C SER A 26 -0.98 16.53 -1.11
N GLY A 27 -1.16 15.82 -2.22
CA GLY A 27 -0.41 14.63 -2.58
C GLY A 27 -1.24 13.37 -2.37
N ILE A 28 -0.80 12.28 -2.99
CA ILE A 28 -1.52 11.02 -3.00
C ILE A 28 -0.80 10.06 -2.08
N ARG A 29 -1.48 9.62 -1.02
CA ARG A 29 -0.94 8.63 -0.11
C ARG A 29 -0.93 7.28 -0.81
N VAL A 30 0.23 6.65 -0.87
CA VAL A 30 0.42 5.37 -1.56
C VAL A 30 1.16 4.39 -0.69
N MET A 31 0.92 3.11 -0.95
CA MET A 31 1.67 2.04 -0.31
C MET A 31 2.31 1.17 -1.37
N GLN A 32 3.62 0.97 -1.22
CA GLN A 32 4.41 0.22 -2.19
C GLN A 32 4.15 -1.28 -2.06
N VAL A 33 4.06 -1.95 -3.20
CA VAL A 33 4.07 -3.42 -3.27
C VAL A 33 5.52 -3.89 -3.17
N VAL A 34 5.77 -4.81 -2.24
CA VAL A 34 7.10 -5.37 -1.98
C VAL A 34 7.09 -6.88 -2.03
N ALA A 35 8.27 -7.51 -2.12
CA ALA A 35 8.38 -8.95 -1.96
C ALA A 35 7.92 -9.39 -0.55
N PRO A 36 7.25 -10.54 -0.40
CA PRO A 36 6.90 -11.11 0.91
C PRO A 36 8.12 -11.28 1.80
N ALA A 37 7.94 -11.23 3.13
CA ALA A 37 9.06 -11.31 4.06
C ALA A 37 9.70 -12.71 4.10
N GLY A 38 8.92 -13.75 3.76
CA GLY A 38 9.38 -15.14 3.76
C GLY A 38 9.64 -15.71 5.16
N VAL A 39 9.24 -15.00 6.21
CA VAL A 39 9.40 -15.38 7.62
C VAL A 39 8.08 -15.15 8.36
N ASP A 40 7.94 -15.77 9.54
CA ASP A 40 6.79 -15.53 10.40
C ASP A 40 6.81 -14.09 10.95
N LEU A 41 5.76 -13.33 10.62
CA LEU A 41 5.55 -11.95 11.06
C LEU A 41 4.54 -11.84 12.21
N THR A 42 4.15 -12.95 12.83
CA THR A 42 3.14 -12.96 13.90
C THR A 42 3.47 -11.93 14.99
N GLY A 43 2.54 -10.98 15.17
CA GLY A 43 2.65 -9.87 16.11
C GLY A 43 3.59 -8.74 15.68
N LEU A 44 4.38 -8.88 14.62
CA LEU A 44 5.28 -7.84 14.08
C LEU A 44 4.60 -7.02 12.98
N GLY A 45 3.78 -7.66 12.15
CA GLY A 45 3.17 -7.02 10.99
C GLY A 45 2.11 -7.88 10.34
N VAL A 46 1.43 -7.29 9.37
CA VAL A 46 0.46 -7.95 8.49
C VAL A 46 0.93 -7.76 7.05
N GLU A 47 0.90 -8.83 6.27
CA GLU A 47 1.11 -8.79 4.83
C GLU A 47 -0.20 -9.09 4.11
N VAL A 48 -0.64 -8.15 3.27
CA VAL A 48 -1.80 -8.35 2.40
C VAL A 48 -1.30 -8.66 1.00
N ALA A 49 -1.58 -9.87 0.53
CA ALA A 49 -1.14 -10.31 -0.80
C ALA A 49 -1.89 -9.56 -1.91
N VAL A 50 -1.13 -9.16 -2.93
CA VAL A 50 -1.60 -8.51 -4.16
C VAL A 50 -0.81 -9.07 -5.34
N GLY A 51 -1.45 -9.26 -6.48
CA GLY A 51 -0.81 -9.90 -7.62
C GLY A 51 -1.57 -9.73 -8.92
N ALA A 52 -1.55 -10.77 -9.74
CA ALA A 52 -2.16 -10.74 -11.08
C ALA A 52 -3.65 -10.37 -11.06
N MET A 53 -4.38 -10.75 -10.01
CA MET A 53 -5.81 -10.42 -9.85
C MET A 53 -6.06 -8.92 -9.67
N GLU A 54 -5.08 -8.19 -9.18
CA GLU A 54 -5.10 -6.74 -8.95
C GLU A 54 -4.47 -5.94 -10.10
N GLY A 55 -4.04 -6.63 -11.18
CA GLY A 55 -3.43 -6.02 -12.37
C GLY A 55 -1.91 -5.88 -12.31
N LEU A 56 -1.25 -6.47 -11.31
CA LEU A 56 0.20 -6.46 -11.19
C LEU A 56 0.86 -7.54 -12.06
N PRO A 57 2.05 -7.29 -12.65
CA PRO A 57 2.75 -8.32 -13.43
C PRO A 57 3.46 -9.36 -12.55
N CYS A 58 3.56 -9.11 -11.25
CA CYS A 58 4.25 -9.95 -10.29
C CYS A 58 3.51 -9.98 -8.95
N GLU A 59 3.64 -11.11 -8.26
CA GLU A 59 3.10 -11.30 -6.92
C GLU A 59 3.91 -10.51 -5.89
N GLY A 60 3.21 -9.92 -4.92
CA GLY A 60 3.81 -9.16 -3.85
C GLY A 60 2.86 -8.96 -2.68
N VAL A 61 3.28 -8.11 -1.75
CA VAL A 61 2.50 -7.80 -0.55
C VAL A 61 2.51 -6.31 -0.27
N LEU A 62 1.43 -5.83 0.33
CA LEU A 62 1.44 -4.63 1.14
C LEU A 62 1.76 -5.03 2.57
N ARG A 63 2.91 -4.59 3.09
CA ARG A 63 3.36 -4.89 4.46
C ARG A 63 3.10 -3.73 5.41
N VAL A 64 2.26 -3.97 6.42
CA VAL A 64 2.00 -3.03 7.51
C VAL A 64 2.66 -3.52 8.79
N ALA A 65 3.57 -2.73 9.37
CA ALA A 65 4.14 -3.03 10.67
C ALA A 65 3.16 -2.68 11.80
N LEU A 66 3.08 -3.53 12.82
CA LEU A 66 2.27 -3.26 14.01
C LEU A 66 3.04 -2.34 14.98
N PRO A 67 2.40 -1.32 15.58
CA PRO A 67 3.06 -0.43 16.53
C PRO A 67 3.59 -1.20 17.74
N ARG A 68 4.84 -0.94 18.11
CA ARG A 68 5.47 -1.52 19.30
C ARG A 68 6.33 -0.48 20.01
N PRO A 69 6.28 -0.39 21.36
CA PRO A 69 7.13 0.50 22.11
C PRO A 69 8.62 0.26 21.80
N GLY A 70 9.36 1.32 21.50
CA GLY A 70 10.81 1.25 21.25
C GLY A 70 11.20 0.72 19.87
N LEU A 71 10.26 0.45 18.97
CA LEU A 71 10.54 0.06 17.58
C LEU A 71 9.95 1.06 16.60
N THR A 72 10.72 1.41 15.56
CA THR A 72 10.22 2.21 14.44
C THR A 72 9.49 1.29 13.46
N PRO A 73 8.20 1.54 13.15
CA PRO A 73 7.47 0.76 12.16
C PRO A 73 8.07 0.93 10.76
N CYS A 74 8.46 -0.16 10.12
CA CYS A 74 8.97 -0.15 8.74
C CYS A 74 7.84 -0.43 7.74
N THR A 75 6.91 0.50 7.61
CA THR A 75 5.82 0.44 6.62
C THR A 75 6.21 1.22 5.36
N TRP A 76 6.04 0.63 4.18
CA TRP A 76 6.34 1.26 2.88
C TRP A 76 5.24 2.21 2.41
N LEU A 77 4.82 3.09 3.31
CA LEU A 77 3.78 4.07 3.12
C LEU A 77 4.43 5.43 2.88
N THR A 78 4.05 6.10 1.80
CA THR A 78 4.58 7.42 1.45
C THR A 78 3.50 8.27 0.77
N THR A 79 3.82 9.52 0.49
CA THR A 79 3.01 10.42 -0.32
C THR A 79 3.77 10.74 -1.60
N VAL A 80 3.08 10.68 -2.73
CA VAL A 80 3.62 11.00 -4.05
C VAL A 80 2.81 12.10 -4.70
N SER A 81 3.39 12.80 -5.67
CA SER A 81 2.65 13.73 -6.52
C SER A 81 1.91 12.97 -7.63
N ARG A 82 0.98 13.67 -8.29
CA ARG A 82 0.33 13.15 -9.49
C ARG A 82 1.35 12.85 -10.60
N ASP A 83 2.41 13.65 -10.70
CA ASP A 83 3.39 13.56 -11.77
C ASP A 83 4.32 12.33 -11.63
N ASP A 84 4.41 11.77 -10.42
CA ASP A 84 5.18 10.54 -10.16
C ASP A 84 4.43 9.27 -10.64
N LEU A 85 3.11 9.36 -10.87
CA LEU A 85 2.27 8.25 -11.29
C LEU A 85 2.32 8.08 -12.81
N ILE A 86 2.89 6.96 -13.26
CA ILE A 86 3.19 6.72 -14.69
C ILE A 86 1.99 6.09 -15.40
N GLU A 87 1.62 4.87 -14.99
CA GLU A 87 0.55 4.11 -15.64
C GLU A 87 -0.28 3.35 -14.61
N ARG A 88 -1.59 3.28 -14.84
CA ARG A 88 -2.49 2.47 -14.03
C ARG A 88 -2.38 1.01 -14.46
N ALA A 89 -2.06 0.15 -13.50
CA ALA A 89 -1.97 -1.30 -13.69
C ALA A 89 -3.31 -2.00 -13.45
N GLY A 90 -4.12 -1.50 -12.52
CA GLY A 90 -5.39 -2.13 -12.17
C GLY A 90 -6.17 -1.39 -11.09
N THR A 91 -7.11 -2.11 -10.49
CA THR A 91 -7.91 -1.65 -9.35
C THR A 91 -8.24 -2.84 -8.46
N LEU A 92 -8.13 -2.63 -7.16
CA LEU A 92 -8.48 -3.62 -6.15
C LEU A 92 -9.99 -3.85 -6.12
N SER A 93 -10.39 -5.09 -5.83
CA SER A 93 -11.78 -5.35 -5.42
C SER A 93 -12.09 -4.66 -4.09
N SER A 94 -13.37 -4.40 -3.82
CA SER A 94 -13.81 -3.83 -2.53
C SER A 94 -13.39 -4.70 -1.35
N ALA A 95 -13.47 -6.03 -1.49
CA ALA A 95 -13.03 -6.98 -0.46
C ALA A 95 -11.53 -6.86 -0.18
N LYS A 96 -10.70 -6.75 -1.23
CA LYS A 96 -9.25 -6.58 -1.09
C LYS A 96 -8.89 -5.22 -0.47
N LEU A 97 -9.61 -4.15 -0.85
CA LEU A 97 -9.41 -2.83 -0.25
C LEU A 97 -9.78 -2.84 1.25
N SER A 98 -10.85 -3.53 1.63
CA SER A 98 -11.24 -3.72 3.03
C SER A 98 -10.16 -4.46 3.85
N GLU A 99 -9.55 -5.50 3.27
CA GLU A 99 -8.43 -6.23 3.92
C GLU A 99 -7.25 -5.31 4.22
N ILE A 100 -6.92 -4.41 3.28
CA ILE A 100 -5.84 -3.41 3.44
C ILE A 100 -6.22 -2.38 4.51
N GLU A 101 -7.48 -1.94 4.54
CA GLU A 101 -7.99 -1.02 5.56
C GLU A 101 -7.88 -1.60 6.96
N ASP A 102 -8.22 -2.86 7.13
CA ASP A 102 -8.07 -3.56 8.41
C ASP A 102 -6.61 -3.65 8.82
N ALA A 103 -5.70 -3.99 7.89
CA ALA A 103 -4.27 -4.00 8.16
C ALA A 103 -3.73 -2.61 8.55
N LEU A 104 -4.15 -1.55 7.85
CA LEU A 104 -3.78 -0.16 8.19
C LEU A 104 -4.32 0.25 9.56
N ARG A 105 -5.54 -0.18 9.92
CA ARG A 105 -6.14 0.09 11.24
C ARG A 105 -5.33 -0.59 12.35
N LEU A 106 -4.95 -1.85 12.17
CA LEU A 106 -4.05 -2.57 13.09
C LEU A 106 -2.68 -1.89 13.20
N GLY A 107 -2.19 -1.32 12.11
CA GLY A 107 -0.96 -0.53 12.05
C GLY A 107 -1.04 0.86 12.69
N GLY A 108 -2.22 1.32 13.10
CA GLY A 108 -2.43 2.71 13.54
C GLY A 108 -2.25 3.75 12.42
N LEU A 109 -2.44 3.33 11.16
CA LEU A 109 -2.21 4.13 9.95
C LEU A 109 -3.50 4.44 9.17
N ALA A 110 -4.66 4.06 9.70
CA ALA A 110 -5.95 4.46 9.13
C ALA A 110 -6.11 5.99 9.18
N GLN A 111 -6.57 6.59 8.08
CA GLN A 111 -6.97 8.00 8.12
C GLN A 111 -8.32 8.13 8.84
N ALA A 112 -8.54 9.25 9.52
CA ALA A 112 -9.87 9.59 9.99
C ALA A 112 -10.78 9.83 8.77
N GLU A 113 -11.85 9.07 8.63
CA GLU A 113 -12.90 9.35 7.66
C GLU A 113 -13.50 10.71 8.05
N THR A 114 -13.39 11.71 7.17
CA THR A 114 -14.01 13.04 7.36
C THR A 114 -15.27 13.11 6.51
#